data_AF-A0A542EPK9-F1
#
_entry.id   AF-A0A542EPK9-F1
#
_cell.length_a   1.000
_cell.length_b   1.000
_cell.length_c   1.000
_cell.angle_alpha   90.00
_cell.angle_beta   90.00
_cell.angle_gamma   90.00
#
_symmetry.space_group_name_H-M   'P 1'
#
loop_
_entity.id
_entity.type
_entity.pdbx_description
1 polymer ?
#
loop_
_entity_poly.entity_id
_entity_poly.type
_entity_poly.pdbx_seq_one_letter_code
_entity_poly.pdbx_strand_id
1 'polypeptide(L)'
;MTQDESGESLLELLIAVAIMGIAVVAIMAGLVTSVLVSDVHRKQATAGTAVRDYAEAIQTFVANGNYVDSCGSITPYNLSSFTVPTGYTKSIVAGSIRYWNGSSWQTSCTTDLGLQQLTVQVASTDGRATERVTVVLRKPCGLDTTC
;
A
#
# COMPACT_ATOMS: atom_id res chain seq x y z
N MET A 1 16.54 47.07 54.97
CA MET A 1 15.87 45.86 54.45
C MET A 1 16.18 45.79 52.97
N THR A 2 17.25 45.13 52.58
CA THR A 2 17.60 44.88 51.16
C THR A 2 18.34 43.56 51.12
N GLN A 3 17.58 42.48 51.30
CA GLN A 3 18.04 41.10 51.14
C GLN A 3 17.42 40.57 49.83
N ASP A 4 18.28 40.04 48.96
CA ASP A 4 17.99 38.91 48.05
C ASP A 4 17.26 39.08 46.69
N GLU A 5 17.19 40.25 46.06
CA GLU A 5 16.68 40.32 44.66
C GLU A 5 17.68 39.77 43.60
N SER A 6 18.98 39.71 43.93
CA SER A 6 20.03 39.32 42.98
C SER A 6 20.08 37.80 42.68
N GLY A 7 19.59 36.96 43.61
CA GLY A 7 19.55 35.50 43.45
C GLY A 7 18.33 35.01 42.66
N GLU A 8 17.20 35.71 42.76
CA GLU A 8 15.96 35.39 42.04
C GLU A 8 16.14 35.54 40.51
N SER A 9 16.79 36.61 40.04
CA SER A 9 16.92 36.88 38.60
C SER A 9 17.77 35.87 37.80
N LEU A 10 18.83 35.32 38.38
CA LEU A 10 19.69 34.33 37.70
C LEU A 10 18.99 32.97 37.60
N LEU A 11 18.29 32.55 38.66
CA LEU A 11 17.52 31.32 38.66
C LEU A 11 16.29 31.43 37.74
N GLU A 12 15.60 32.58 37.78
CA GLU A 12 14.47 32.87 36.91
C GLU A 12 14.88 32.84 35.44
N LEU A 13 15.99 33.50 35.08
CA LEU A 13 16.53 33.45 33.71
C LEU A 13 16.91 32.02 33.31
N LEU A 14 17.54 31.26 34.20
CA LEU A 14 17.93 29.87 33.92
C LEU A 14 16.70 28.99 33.66
N ILE A 15 15.66 29.12 34.48
CA ILE A 15 14.40 28.38 34.30
C ILE A 15 13.70 28.83 33.02
N ALA A 16 13.65 30.13 32.73
CA ALA A 16 13.06 30.66 31.51
C ALA A 16 13.77 30.12 30.26
N VAL A 17 15.10 30.13 30.24
CA VAL A 17 15.90 29.58 29.13
C VAL A 17 15.72 28.06 29.04
N ALA A 18 15.64 27.35 30.16
CA ALA A 18 15.37 25.91 30.18
C ALA A 18 14.00 25.58 29.58
N ILE A 19 12.95 26.30 29.97
CA ILE A 19 11.59 26.12 29.43
C ILE A 19 11.55 26.45 27.95
N MET A 20 12.16 27.57 27.53
CA MET A 20 12.24 27.94 26.12
C MET A 20 13.00 26.89 25.29
N GLY A 21 14.10 26.35 25.82
CA GLY A 21 14.86 25.28 25.18
C GLY A 21 14.01 24.03 24.95
N ILE A 22 13.28 23.59 25.99
CA ILE A 22 12.36 22.44 25.88
C ILE A 22 11.24 22.72 24.88
N ALA A 23 10.66 23.92 24.90
CA ALA A 23 9.60 24.32 23.98
C ALA A 23 10.08 24.29 22.51
N VAL A 24 11.27 24.81 22.23
CA VAL A 24 11.85 24.78 20.88
C VAL A 24 12.07 23.34 20.40
N VAL A 25 12.64 22.48 21.24
CA VAL A 25 12.85 21.06 20.88
C VAL A 25 11.52 20.36 20.63
N ALA A 26 10.51 20.60 21.46
CA ALA A 26 9.18 20.01 21.28
C ALA A 26 8.53 20.43 19.95
N ILE A 27 8.63 21.71 19.59
CA ILE A 27 8.11 22.23 18.31
C ILE A 27 8.86 21.61 17.13
N MET A 28 10.18 21.58 17.17
CA MET A 28 11.00 21.00 16.10
C MET A 28 10.70 19.52 15.90
N ALA A 29 10.54 18.76 16.99
CA ALA A 29 10.13 17.36 16.91
C ALA A 29 8.77 17.21 16.21
N GLY A 30 7.78 18.02 16.59
CA GLY A 30 6.44 18.00 15.97
C GLY A 30 6.47 18.31 14.47
N LEU A 31 7.26 19.31 14.05
CA LEU A 31 7.40 19.69 12.65
C LEU A 31 8.05 18.57 11.82
N VAL A 32 9.14 17.97 12.31
CA VAL A 32 9.81 16.86 11.61
C VAL A 32 8.86 15.67 11.45
N THR A 33 8.13 15.31 12.51
CA THR A 33 7.14 14.23 12.44
C THR A 33 6.04 14.53 11.42
N SER A 34 5.51 15.76 11.39
CA SER A 34 4.46 16.15 10.44
C SER A 34 4.92 16.04 8.98
N VAL A 35 6.16 16.43 8.69
CA VAL A 35 6.74 16.33 7.33
C VAL A 35 6.90 14.86 6.91
N LEU A 36 7.43 14.02 7.80
CA LEU A 36 7.62 12.59 7.52
C LEU A 36 6.29 11.88 7.27
N VAL A 37 5.29 12.14 8.12
CA VAL A 37 3.95 11.57 7.98
C VAL A 37 3.29 12.03 6.67
N SER A 38 3.49 13.30 6.28
CA SER A 38 2.97 13.83 5.02
C SER A 38 3.59 13.16 3.78
N ASP A 39 4.90 12.89 3.80
CA ASP A 39 5.58 12.13 2.73
C ASP A 39 5.01 10.71 2.61
N VAL A 40 4.82 10.02 3.73
CA VAL A 40 4.23 8.67 3.76
C VAL A 40 2.80 8.68 3.22
N HIS A 41 1.95 9.62 3.63
CA HIS A 41 0.59 9.74 3.12
C HIS A 41 0.53 9.99 1.62
N ARG A 42 1.39 10.87 1.10
CA ARG A 42 1.47 11.10 -0.36
C ARG A 42 1.86 9.83 -1.11
N LYS A 43 2.76 9.02 -0.54
CA LYS A 43 3.17 7.73 -1.11
C LYS A 43 2.06 6.69 -1.06
N GLN A 44 1.33 6.59 0.05
CA GLN A 44 0.15 5.73 0.18
C GLN A 44 -0.94 6.11 -0.82
N ALA A 45 -1.22 7.41 -0.99
CA ALA A 45 -2.19 7.87 -1.98
C ALA A 45 -1.78 7.47 -3.40
N THR A 46 -0.51 7.66 -3.75
CA THR A 46 0.03 7.30 -5.08
C THR A 46 0.04 5.79 -5.32
N ALA A 47 0.49 5.00 -4.34
CA ALA A 47 0.44 3.54 -4.43
C ALA A 47 -1.00 3.03 -4.50
N GLY A 48 -1.92 3.69 -3.78
CA GLY A 48 -3.33 3.35 -3.72
C GLY A 48 -4.06 3.57 -5.03
N THR A 49 -3.75 4.65 -5.76
CA THR A 49 -4.29 4.83 -7.12
C THR A 49 -3.67 3.82 -8.07
N ALA A 50 -2.34 3.69 -8.06
CA ALA A 50 -1.62 2.81 -8.98
C ALA A 50 -2.00 1.31 -8.82
N VAL A 51 -2.29 0.84 -7.61
CA VAL A 51 -2.72 -0.56 -7.39
C VAL A 51 -4.13 -0.82 -7.92
N ARG A 52 -5.01 0.18 -7.88
CA ARG A 52 -6.37 0.09 -8.46
C ARG A 52 -6.29 0.10 -9.98
N ASP A 53 -5.52 1.01 -10.56
CA ASP A 53 -5.28 1.06 -12.01
C ASP A 53 -4.68 -0.26 -12.51
N TYR A 54 -3.77 -0.85 -11.73
CA TYR A 54 -3.18 -2.16 -12.07
C TYR A 54 -4.21 -3.29 -11.98
N ALA A 55 -5.07 -3.29 -10.96
CA ALA A 55 -6.17 -4.24 -10.82
C ALA A 55 -7.13 -4.17 -12.02
N GLU A 56 -7.53 -2.95 -12.41
CA GLU A 56 -8.40 -2.70 -13.57
C GLU A 56 -7.76 -3.14 -14.88
N ALA A 57 -6.45 -2.91 -15.04
CA ALA A 57 -5.71 -3.37 -16.22
C ALA A 57 -5.74 -4.90 -16.34
N ILE A 58 -5.58 -5.63 -15.23
CA ILE A 58 -5.68 -7.10 -15.22
C ILE A 58 -7.11 -7.54 -15.53
N GLN A 59 -8.13 -6.91 -14.95
CA GLN A 59 -9.53 -7.23 -15.25
C GLN A 59 -9.85 -7.02 -16.73
N THR A 60 -9.36 -5.92 -17.32
CA THR A 60 -9.52 -5.62 -18.75
C THR A 60 -8.79 -6.66 -19.61
N PHE A 61 -7.57 -7.04 -19.23
CA PHE A 61 -6.81 -8.07 -19.92
C PHE A 61 -7.55 -9.42 -19.93
N VAL A 62 -8.12 -9.81 -18.80
CA VAL A 62 -8.94 -11.04 -18.66
C VAL A 62 -10.24 -10.94 -19.45
N ALA A 63 -10.93 -9.81 -19.39
CA ALA A 63 -12.16 -9.57 -20.15
C ALA A 63 -11.94 -9.69 -21.67
N ASN A 64 -10.74 -9.37 -22.14
CA ASN A 64 -10.32 -9.54 -23.55
C ASN A 64 -9.96 -10.99 -23.92
N GLY A 65 -10.33 -11.98 -23.11
CA GLY A 65 -10.15 -13.41 -23.41
C GLY A 65 -8.86 -14.02 -22.89
N ASN A 66 -8.04 -13.28 -22.15
CA ASN A 66 -6.77 -13.78 -21.60
C ASN A 66 -6.92 -14.36 -20.19
N TYR A 67 -8.06 -14.98 -19.91
CA TYR A 67 -8.26 -15.72 -18.67
C TYR A 67 -7.41 -17.00 -18.71
N VAL A 68 -6.67 -17.27 -17.62
CA VAL A 68 -5.86 -18.48 -17.52
C VAL A 68 -6.72 -19.62 -17.03
N ASP A 69 -7.19 -20.45 -17.95
CA ASP A 69 -7.94 -21.67 -17.65
C ASP A 69 -7.07 -22.76 -17.02
N SER A 70 -7.73 -23.75 -16.41
CA SER A 70 -7.12 -25.02 -15.98
C SER A 70 -6.00 -24.87 -14.95
N CYS A 71 -6.17 -23.99 -13.97
CA CYS A 71 -5.22 -23.89 -12.86
C CYS A 71 -3.80 -23.49 -13.30
N GLY A 72 -3.68 -22.78 -14.43
CA GLY A 72 -2.41 -22.42 -15.03
C GLY A 72 -1.61 -21.40 -14.21
N SER A 73 -0.43 -21.05 -14.73
CA SER A 73 0.45 -20.07 -14.08
C SER A 73 -0.18 -18.68 -14.01
N ILE A 74 0.06 -17.96 -12.92
CA ILE A 74 -0.32 -16.55 -12.74
C ILE A 74 0.55 -15.56 -13.53
N THR A 75 1.63 -16.05 -14.15
CA THR A 75 2.57 -15.21 -14.91
C THR A 75 1.88 -14.28 -15.94
N PRO A 76 0.85 -14.72 -16.69
CA PRO A 76 0.16 -13.85 -17.65
C PRO A 76 -0.53 -12.64 -17.02
N TYR A 77 -0.96 -12.74 -15.75
CA TYR A 77 -1.57 -11.62 -15.02
C TYR A 77 -0.54 -10.58 -14.56
N ASN A 78 0.75 -10.90 -14.58
CA ASN A 78 1.81 -9.92 -14.34
C ASN A 78 2.08 -9.13 -15.62
N LEU A 79 1.22 -8.15 -15.90
CA LEU A 79 1.23 -7.39 -17.15
C LEU A 79 2.52 -6.58 -17.29
N SER A 80 3.49 -7.04 -18.08
CA SER A 80 4.74 -6.31 -18.30
C SER A 80 4.54 -4.93 -18.92
N SER A 81 3.49 -4.75 -19.73
CA SER A 81 3.12 -3.49 -20.40
C SER A 81 2.60 -2.39 -19.46
N PHE A 82 2.08 -2.74 -18.29
CA PHE A 82 1.58 -1.74 -17.34
C PHE A 82 2.74 -0.97 -16.70
N THR A 83 2.67 0.35 -16.60
CA THR A 83 3.74 1.14 -15.98
C THR A 83 3.24 1.78 -14.69
N VAL A 84 3.98 1.63 -13.60
CA VAL A 84 3.75 2.39 -12.37
C VAL A 84 4.60 3.65 -12.36
N PRO A 85 4.21 4.68 -11.58
CA PRO A 85 5.04 5.87 -11.39
C PRO A 85 6.47 5.54 -10.93
N THR A 86 7.42 6.41 -11.26
CA THR A 86 8.82 6.25 -10.84
C THR A 86 8.93 6.16 -9.32
N GLY A 87 9.79 5.25 -8.83
CA GLY A 87 9.95 5.00 -7.40
C GLY A 87 8.91 4.02 -6.82
N TYR A 88 8.13 3.35 -7.67
CA TYR A 88 7.23 2.28 -7.27
C TYR A 88 7.51 1.00 -8.06
N THR A 89 7.16 -0.13 -7.46
CA THR A 89 7.17 -1.44 -8.10
C THR A 89 5.80 -2.08 -7.94
N LYS A 90 5.35 -2.79 -8.98
CA LYS A 90 4.14 -3.61 -8.95
C LYS A 90 4.51 -5.08 -8.84
N SER A 91 3.66 -5.87 -8.21
CA SER A 91 3.76 -7.32 -8.28
C SER A 91 2.43 -7.98 -7.91
N ILE A 92 2.33 -9.27 -8.21
CA ILE A 92 1.29 -10.13 -7.63
C ILE A 92 1.87 -10.75 -6.37
N VAL A 93 1.10 -10.75 -5.28
CA VAL A 93 1.53 -11.36 -4.02
C VAL A 93 1.66 -12.87 -4.22
N ALA A 94 2.85 -13.40 -3.97
CA ALA A 94 3.13 -14.82 -4.13
C ALA A 94 2.17 -15.68 -3.29
N GLY A 95 1.60 -16.72 -3.89
CA GLY A 95 0.65 -17.61 -3.21
C GLY A 95 -0.69 -16.96 -2.83
N SER A 96 -1.03 -15.78 -3.37
CA SER A 96 -2.33 -15.13 -3.12
C SER A 96 -3.47 -15.67 -3.98
N ILE A 97 -3.16 -16.41 -5.05
CA ILE A 97 -4.20 -16.94 -5.93
C ILE A 97 -5.13 -17.89 -5.19
N ARG A 98 -6.43 -17.72 -5.40
CA ARG A 98 -7.44 -18.68 -4.98
C ARG A 98 -8.44 -18.91 -6.11
N TYR A 99 -9.01 -20.09 -6.12
CA TYR A 99 -9.94 -20.57 -7.13
C TYR A 99 -11.29 -20.81 -6.50
N TRP A 100 -12.36 -20.45 -7.21
CA TRP A 100 -13.71 -20.68 -6.71
C TRP A 100 -14.14 -22.13 -6.95
N ASN A 101 -14.65 -22.81 -5.92
CA ASN A 101 -15.18 -24.17 -6.04
C ASN A 101 -16.72 -24.25 -5.98
N GLY A 102 -17.43 -23.12 -6.05
CA GLY A 102 -18.89 -23.06 -5.93
C GLY A 102 -19.40 -22.71 -4.53
N SER A 103 -18.56 -22.85 -3.50
CA SER A 103 -18.91 -22.56 -2.10
C SER A 103 -17.85 -21.74 -1.35
N SER A 104 -16.58 -21.86 -1.74
CA SER A 104 -15.44 -21.27 -1.04
C SER A 104 -14.25 -21.06 -1.97
N TRP A 105 -13.34 -20.20 -1.54
CA TRP A 105 -12.07 -19.94 -2.22
C TRP A 105 -11.00 -20.95 -1.79
N GLN A 106 -10.45 -21.69 -2.74
CA GLN A 106 -9.46 -22.76 -2.52
C GLN A 106 -8.07 -22.35 -3.00
N THR A 107 -7.02 -22.85 -2.36
CA THR A 107 -5.62 -22.63 -2.76
C THR A 107 -5.19 -23.56 -3.88
N SER A 108 -5.69 -24.79 -3.88
CA SER A 108 -5.56 -25.74 -4.97
C SER A 108 -6.69 -25.55 -5.96
N CYS A 109 -6.40 -25.84 -7.21
CA CYS A 109 -7.37 -25.83 -8.28
C CYS A 109 -7.53 -27.26 -8.78
N THR A 110 -8.75 -27.77 -8.67
CA THR A 110 -9.15 -29.10 -9.16
C THR A 110 -10.02 -28.96 -10.40
N THR A 111 -11.00 -28.07 -10.33
CA THR A 111 -11.87 -27.68 -11.45
C THR A 111 -11.98 -26.16 -11.46
N ASP A 112 -11.76 -25.55 -12.63
CA ASP A 112 -11.94 -24.11 -12.82
C ASP A 112 -13.42 -23.81 -13.12
N LEU A 113 -14.08 -23.07 -12.22
CA LEU A 113 -15.47 -22.61 -12.39
C LEU A 113 -15.55 -21.19 -12.98
N GLY A 114 -14.46 -20.70 -13.59
CA GLY A 114 -14.40 -19.41 -14.26
C GLY A 114 -14.27 -18.21 -13.30
N LEU A 115 -13.87 -18.45 -12.05
CA LEU A 115 -13.58 -17.41 -11.07
C LEU A 115 -12.26 -17.68 -10.34
N GLN A 116 -11.40 -16.68 -10.38
CA GLN A 116 -10.13 -16.65 -9.66
C GLN A 116 -10.07 -15.36 -8.85
N GLN A 117 -9.40 -15.39 -7.70
CA GLN A 117 -9.02 -14.17 -6.99
C GLN A 117 -7.52 -14.16 -6.74
N LEU A 118 -6.91 -12.98 -6.80
CA LEU A 118 -5.50 -12.80 -6.49
C LEU A 118 -5.29 -11.43 -5.86
N THR A 119 -4.22 -11.30 -5.09
CA THR A 119 -3.85 -10.02 -4.49
C THR A 119 -2.73 -9.39 -5.30
N VAL A 120 -2.99 -8.20 -5.83
CA VAL A 120 -1.97 -7.35 -6.43
C VAL A 120 -1.42 -6.38 -5.41
N GLN A 121 -0.18 -5.95 -5.61
CA GLN A 121 0.46 -4.95 -4.78
C GLN A 121 1.21 -3.92 -5.60
N VAL A 122 1.27 -2.70 -5.07
CA VAL A 122 2.19 -1.64 -5.49
C VAL A 122 2.93 -1.14 -4.26
N ALA A 123 4.26 -1.15 -4.31
CA ALA A 123 5.12 -0.75 -3.21
C ALA A 123 6.06 0.37 -3.63
N SER A 124 6.33 1.33 -2.74
CA SER A 124 7.39 2.30 -2.95
C SER A 124 8.76 1.62 -2.81
N THR A 125 9.73 2.03 -3.62
CA THR A 125 11.07 1.42 -3.65
C THR A 125 11.85 1.62 -2.35
N ASP A 126 11.46 2.61 -1.55
CA ASP A 126 12.04 2.90 -0.23
C ASP A 126 11.33 2.16 0.92
N GLY A 127 10.33 1.32 0.62
CA GLY A 127 9.62 0.49 1.60
C GLY A 127 8.67 1.25 2.53
N ARG A 128 8.42 2.55 2.30
CA ARG A 128 7.57 3.38 3.16
C ARG A 128 6.08 3.27 2.89
N ALA A 129 5.68 2.80 1.72
CA ALA A 129 4.29 2.56 1.36
C ALA A 129 4.14 1.23 0.61
N THR A 130 3.11 0.47 0.94
CA THR A 130 2.73 -0.73 0.20
C THR A 130 1.22 -0.86 0.24
N GLU A 131 0.59 -0.79 -0.92
CA GLU A 131 -0.84 -0.91 -1.07
C GLU A 131 -1.18 -2.22 -1.77
N ARG A 132 -2.29 -2.85 -1.35
CA ARG A 132 -2.73 -4.14 -1.85
C ARG A 132 -4.21 -4.11 -2.16
N VAL A 133 -4.58 -4.78 -3.26
CA VAL A 133 -5.98 -4.98 -3.63
C VAL A 133 -6.16 -6.44 -4.02
N THR A 134 -7.21 -7.06 -3.47
CA THR A 134 -7.67 -8.37 -3.93
C THR A 134 -8.63 -8.16 -5.08
N VAL A 135 -8.31 -8.77 -6.22
CA VAL A 135 -9.05 -8.66 -7.46
C VAL A 135 -9.69 -10.00 -7.74
N VAL A 136 -10.98 -10.00 -8.05
CA VAL A 136 -11.67 -11.16 -8.58
C VAL A 136 -11.68 -11.07 -10.11
N LEU A 137 -11.16 -12.10 -10.74
CA LEU A 137 -11.10 -12.30 -12.18
C LEU A 137 -12.21 -13.27 -12.58
N ARG A 138 -12.95 -12.88 -13.62
CA ARG A 138 -14.06 -13.67 -14.14
C ARG A 138 -13.79 -14.05 -15.59
N LYS A 139 -13.96 -15.33 -15.90
CA LYS A 139 -13.91 -15.85 -17.25
C LYS A 139 -14.99 -15.15 -18.11
N PRO A 140 -14.64 -14.60 -19.28
CA PRO A 140 -15.57 -13.77 -20.06
C PRO A 140 -16.80 -14.54 -20.59
N CYS A 141 -16.70 -15.85 -20.83
CA CYS A 141 -17.85 -16.66 -21.28
C CYS A 141 -18.77 -17.15 -20.15
N GLY A 142 -18.55 -16.74 -18.90
CA GLY A 142 -19.38 -17.13 -17.75
C GLY A 142 -18.74 -18.21 -16.88
N LEU A 143 -19.54 -18.83 -16.01
CA LEU A 143 -19.09 -19.84 -15.03
C LEU A 143 -19.08 -21.27 -15.57
N ASP A 144 -19.18 -21.42 -16.89
CA ASP A 144 -19.26 -22.72 -17.54
C ASP A 144 -17.88 -23.24 -17.95
N THR A 145 -17.76 -24.56 -18.07
CA THR A 145 -16.46 -25.24 -18.34
C THR A 145 -15.97 -25.07 -19.78
N THR A 146 -16.78 -24.49 -20.67
CA THR A 146 -16.43 -24.27 -22.08
C THR A 146 -16.75 -22.84 -22.50
N CYS A 147 -15.74 -22.16 -23.05
CA CYS A 147 -15.91 -21.22 -24.15
C CYS A 147 -15.51 -22.00 -25.43
#